data_AF-A0A933MVT2-F1
#
_entry.id   AF-A0A933MVT2-F1
#
_cell.length_a   1.000
_cell.length_b   1.000
_cell.length_c   1.000
_cell.angle_alpha   90.00
_cell.angle_beta   90.00
_cell.angle_gamma   90.00
#
_symmetry.space_group_name_H-M   'P 1'
#
loop_
_entity.id
_entity.type
_entity.pdbx_description
1 polymer ?
#
loop_
_entity_poly.entity_id
_entity_poly.type
_entity_poly.pdbx_seq_one_letter_code
_entity_poly.pdbx_strand_id
1 'polypeptide(L)'
;MTIPLIAFLFLYLLFVFIWLIFSLIALYHILRYGQISFTTFFTTFIYIVGAVIMFYFSFIYLSQIDWSVGLTIFQRGAGIFGVNNF
;
A
#
# COMPACT_ATOMS: atom_id res chain seq x y z
N MET A 1 11.96 -6.77 22.34
CA MET A 1 12.01 -7.49 21.05
C MET A 1 11.82 -6.46 19.95
N THR A 2 12.69 -6.46 18.94
CA THR A 2 12.63 -5.55 17.78
C THR A 2 12.01 -6.29 16.60
N ILE A 3 10.93 -5.76 16.04
CA ILE A 3 10.35 -6.31 14.80
C ILE A 3 10.91 -5.48 13.64
N PRO A 4 11.52 -6.09 12.61
CA PRO A 4 12.05 -5.35 11.48
C PRO A 4 10.89 -4.75 10.67
N LEU A 5 10.95 -3.46 10.36
CA LEU A 5 9.87 -2.74 9.67
C LEU A 5 9.58 -3.33 8.28
N ILE A 6 10.59 -3.90 7.63
CA ILE A 6 10.48 -4.59 6.34
C ILE A 6 9.40 -5.69 6.30
N ALA A 7 9.07 -6.31 7.43
CA ALA A 7 8.01 -7.32 7.49
C ALA A 7 6.64 -6.74 7.08
N PHE A 8 6.37 -5.49 7.42
CA PHE A 8 5.13 -4.81 7.03
C PHE A 8 5.10 -4.47 5.54
N LEU A 9 6.26 -4.19 4.92
CA LEU A 9 6.35 -4.00 3.47
C LEU A 9 5.97 -5.27 2.72
N PHE A 10 6.47 -6.43 3.15
CA PHE A 10 6.09 -7.71 2.53
C PHE A 10 4.60 -8.00 2.68
N LEU A 11 4.03 -7.72 3.85
CA LEU A 11 2.59 -7.86 4.07
C LEU A 11 1.79 -6.95 3.13
N TYR A 12 2.19 -5.69 3.01
CA TYR A 12 1.58 -4.74 2.06
C TYR A 12 1.67 -5.25 0.61
N LEU A 13 2.85 -5.72 0.17
CA LEU A 13 3.04 -6.26 -1.18
C LEU A 13 2.19 -7.50 -1.45
N LEU A 14 1.96 -8.36 -0.46
CA LEU A 14 1.04 -9.49 -0.58
C LEU A 14 -0.40 -9.02 -0.87
N PHE A 15 -0.88 -8.00 -0.16
CA PHE A 15 -2.20 -7.42 -0.43
C PHE A 15 -2.28 -6.81 -1.82
N VAL A 16 -1.25 -6.07 -2.26
CA VAL A 16 -1.18 -5.52 -3.61
C VAL A 16 -1.21 -6.64 -4.66
N PHE A 17 -0.49 -7.73 -4.42
CA PHE A 17 -0.45 -8.87 -5.33
C PHE A 17 -1.81 -9.55 -5.47
N ILE A 18 -2.49 -9.83 -4.35
CA ILE A 18 -3.85 -10.41 -4.35
C ILE A 18 -4.84 -9.46 -5.05
N TRP A 19 -4.77 -8.16 -4.75
CA TRP A 19 -5.59 -7.15 -5.42
C TRP A 19 -5.33 -7.11 -6.93
N LEU A 20 -4.08 -7.23 -7.35
CA LEU A 20 -3.69 -7.22 -8.77
C LEU A 20 -4.26 -8.42 -9.52
N ILE A 21 -4.24 -9.61 -8.91
CA ILE A 21 -4.90 -10.81 -9.47
C ILE A 21 -6.40 -10.55 -9.66
N PHE A 22 -7.09 -10.07 -8.63
CA PHE A 22 -8.53 -9.78 -8.74
C PHE A 22 -8.84 -8.67 -9.73
N SER A 23 -8.02 -7.62 -9.79
CA SER A 23 -8.12 -6.54 -10.77
C SER A 23 -8.01 -7.07 -12.20
N LEU A 24 -7.03 -7.93 -12.48
CA LEU A 24 -6.84 -8.52 -13.80
C LEU A 24 -8.03 -9.42 -14.19
N ILE A 25 -8.53 -10.24 -13.25
CA ILE A 25 -9.71 -11.07 -13.49
C ILE A 25 -10.94 -10.19 -13.79
N ALA A 26 -11.14 -9.12 -13.02
CA ALA A 26 -12.26 -8.19 -13.23
C ALA A 26 -12.16 -7.48 -14.59
N LEU A 27 -10.98 -6.98 -14.96
CA LEU A 27 -10.75 -6.37 -16.27
C LEU A 27 -10.97 -7.37 -17.41
N TYR A 28 -10.44 -8.58 -17.29
CA TYR A 28 -10.70 -9.66 -18.25
C TYR A 28 -12.20 -9.96 -18.36
N HIS A 29 -12.92 -10.01 -17.25
CA HIS A 29 -14.34 -10.29 -17.23
C HIS A 29 -15.15 -9.19 -17.96
N ILE A 30 -14.82 -7.92 -17.73
CA ILE A 30 -15.44 -6.80 -18.44
C ILE A 30 -15.13 -6.85 -19.94
N LEU A 31 -13.89 -7.13 -20.33
CA LEU A 31 -13.50 -7.20 -21.74
C LEU A 31 -14.15 -8.37 -22.48
N ARG A 32 -14.35 -9.51 -21.82
CA ARG A 32 -14.86 -10.73 -22.44
C ARG A 32 -16.39 -10.87 -22.37
N TYR A 33 -16.99 -10.51 -21.24
CA TYR A 33 -18.41 -10.76 -20.94
C TYR A 33 -19.19 -9.47 -20.68
N GLY A 34 -18.52 -8.34 -20.50
CA GLY A 34 -19.18 -7.06 -20.30
C GLY A 34 -19.85 -6.56 -21.58
N GLN A 35 -20.96 -5.83 -21.42
CA GLN A 35 -21.50 -5.04 -22.52
C GLN A 35 -20.54 -3.90 -22.83
N ILE A 36 -20.00 -3.90 -24.05
CA ILE A 36 -19.14 -2.83 -24.55
C ILE A 36 -20.03 -1.63 -24.86
N SER A 37 -20.10 -0.69 -23.91
CA SER A 37 -20.77 0.59 -24.05
C SER A 37 -19.78 1.71 -23.73
N PHE A 38 -20.08 2.94 -24.15
CA PHE A 38 -19.27 4.11 -23.81
C PHE A 38 -19.09 4.25 -22.29
N THR A 39 -20.16 4.03 -21.51
CA THR A 39 -20.13 4.05 -20.04
C THR A 39 -19.19 3.00 -19.48
N THR A 40 -19.21 1.78 -20.01
CA THR A 40 -18.31 0.69 -19.59
C THR A 40 -16.85 1.05 -19.86
N PHE A 41 -16.55 1.57 -21.06
CA PHE A 41 -15.22 2.01 -21.42
C PHE A 41 -14.73 3.15 -20.50
N PHE A 42 -15.53 4.20 -20.33
CA PHE A 42 -15.16 5.36 -19.52
C PHE A 42 -14.95 5.01 -18.04
N THR A 43 -15.83 4.17 -17.49
CA THR A 43 -15.69 3.69 -16.09
C THR A 43 -14.43 2.83 -15.93
N THR A 44 -14.14 1.94 -16.89
CA THR A 44 -12.92 1.11 -16.87
C THR A 44 -11.66 1.98 -17.00
N PHE A 45 -11.70 3.02 -17.83
CA PHE A 45 -10.61 3.98 -17.96
C PHE A 45 -10.35 4.72 -16.64
N ILE A 46 -11.39 5.25 -15.99
CA ILE A 46 -11.26 5.91 -14.67
C ILE A 46 -10.68 4.94 -13.65
N TYR A 47 -11.14 3.69 -13.62
CA TYR A 47 -10.61 2.67 -12.72
C TYR A 47 -9.11 2.45 -12.91
N ILE A 48 -8.64 2.28 -14.16
CA ILE A 48 -7.23 2.07 -14.46
C ILE A 48 -6.40 3.31 -14.08
N VAL A 49 -6.85 4.50 -14.47
CA VAL A 49 -6.15 5.76 -14.13
C VAL A 49 -6.07 5.94 -12.61
N GLY A 50 -7.18 5.70 -11.90
CA GLY A 50 -7.23 5.75 -10.45
C GLY A 50 -6.25 4.78 -9.80
N ALA A 51 -6.18 3.53 -10.30
CA ALA A 51 -5.21 2.56 -9.82
C ALA A 51 -3.75 3.01 -10.03
N VAL A 52 -3.43 3.56 -11.21
CA VAL A 52 -2.09 4.08 -11.51
C VAL A 52 -1.72 5.24 -10.59
N ILE A 53 -2.65 6.19 -10.36
CA ILE A 53 -2.45 7.31 -9.44
C ILE A 53 -2.21 6.81 -8.01
N MET A 54 -3.00 5.83 -7.55
CA MET A 54 -2.83 5.24 -6.22
C MET A 54 -1.48 4.53 -6.06
N PHE A 55 -1.02 3.81 -7.09
CA PHE A 55 0.31 3.20 -7.08
C PHE A 55 1.43 4.25 -7.08
N TYR A 56 1.27 5.32 -7.84
CA TYR A 56 2.23 6.43 -7.87
C TYR A 56 2.37 7.09 -6.49
N PHE A 57 1.25 7.44 -5.84
CA PHE A 57 1.30 8.00 -4.50
C PHE A 57 1.86 7.00 -3.47
N SER A 58 1.46 5.73 -3.55
CA SER A 58 2.01 4.70 -2.68
C SER A 58 3.54 4.62 -2.81
N PHE A 59 4.07 4.64 -4.04
CA PHE A 59 5.50 4.65 -4.28
C PHE A 59 6.20 5.87 -3.64
N ILE A 60 5.64 7.08 -3.79
CA ILE A 60 6.18 8.29 -3.16
C ILE A 60 6.25 8.10 -1.64
N TYR A 61 5.17 7.70 -0.99
CA TYR A 61 5.14 7.56 0.48
C TYR A 61 6.09 6.44 0.96
N LEU A 62 6.13 5.30 0.28
CA LEU A 62 6.99 4.18 0.65
C LEU A 62 8.49 4.47 0.42
N SER A 63 8.82 5.31 -0.57
CA SER A 63 10.21 5.70 -0.85
C SER A 63 10.85 6.57 0.23
N GLN A 64 10.03 7.23 1.06
CA GLN A 64 10.49 8.09 2.15
C GLN A 64 10.81 7.30 3.43
N ILE A 65 10.44 6.02 3.49
CA ILE A 65 10.59 5.18 4.68
C ILE A 65 11.94 4.46 4.63
N ASP A 66 12.69 4.56 5.73
CA ASP A 66 13.88 3.72 5.94
C ASP A 66 13.45 2.32 6.42
N TRP A 67 13.51 1.37 5.49
CA TRP A 67 13.12 -0.02 5.75
C TRP A 67 14.16 -0.84 6.53
N SER A 68 15.35 -0.29 6.76
CA SER A 68 16.40 -0.94 7.56
C SER A 68 16.14 -0.85 9.06
N VAL A 69 15.21 0.02 9.47
CA VAL A 69 14.91 0.29 10.88
C VAL A 69 14.09 -0.85 11.50
N GLY A 70 14.46 -1.25 12.71
CA GLY A 70 13.66 -2.14 13.56
C GLY A 70 12.75 -1.35 14.50
N LEU A 71 11.46 -1.69 14.55
CA LEU A 71 10.53 -1.11 15.51
C LEU A 71 10.70 -1.74 16.90
N THR A 72 11.01 -0.92 17.89
CA THR A 72 11.00 -1.28 19.32
C THR A 72 9.59 -1.12 19.89
N ILE A 73 8.82 -2.20 19.91
CA ILE A 73 7.39 -2.19 20.30
C ILE A 73 7.18 -1.97 21.81
N PHE A 74 8.21 -2.18 22.62
CA PHE A 74 8.18 -2.01 24.08
C PHE A 74 9.31 -1.11 24.57
N GLN A 75 9.17 0.21 24.39
CA GLN A 75 9.93 1.15 25.21
C GLN A 75 9.17 1.32 26.54
N ARG A 76 9.38 0.37 27.46
CA ARG A 76 8.85 0.45 28.82
C ARG A 76 9.59 1.59 29.54
N GLY A 77 8.97 2.76 29.57
CA GLY A 77 9.47 3.95 30.29
C GLY A 77 10.14 4.98 29.39
N ALA A 78 9.34 5.72 28.60
CA ALA A 78 9.68 7.13 28.41
C ALA A 78 9.42 7.79 29.76
N GLY A 79 10.49 8.15 30.47
CA GLY A 79 10.39 9.03 31.63
C GLY A 79 9.67 10.29 31.19
N ILE A 80 8.43 10.44 31.66
CA ILE A 80 7.56 11.62 31.46
C ILE A 80 8.12 12.86 32.18
N PHE A 81 9.31 12.77 32.77
CA PHE A 81 9.99 13.90 33.42
C PHE A 81 11.39 14.05 32.83
N GLY A 82 11.53 15.04 31.95
CA GLY A 82 12.83 15.61 31.62
C GLY A 82 13.44 16.18 32.88
N VAL A 83 14.47 15.51 33.40
CA VAL A 83 15.42 16.12 34.31
C VAL A 83 16.69 16.33 33.49
N ASN A 84 16.82 17.55 32.96
CA ASN A 84 18.07 18.06 32.44
C ASN A 84 18.95 18.40 33.65
N ASN A 85 19.95 17.57 33.94
CA ASN A 85 20.99 17.92 34.92
C ASN A 85 22.28 18.23 34.18
N PHE A 86 22.56 19.55 34.14
CA PHE A 86 23.82 20.27 33.92
C PHE A 86 24.67 19.91 32.70
#